data_AF-A0A920PBU5-F1
#
_entry.id   AF-A0A920PBU5-F1
#
_cell.length_a   1.000
_cell.length_b   1.000
_cell.length_c   1.000
_cell.angle_alpha   90.00
_cell.angle_beta   90.00
_cell.angle_gamma   90.00
#
_symmetry.space_group_name_H-M   'P 1'
#
loop_
_entity.id
_entity.type
_entity.pdbx_description
1 polymer ?
#
loop_
_entity_poly.entity_id
_entity_poly.type
_entity_poly.pdbx_seq_one_letter_code
_entity_poly.pdbx_strand_id
1 'polypeptide(L)' 'MEQEIFIVLWRYLVFFVIGSLGYSFISSAPNLNTAPYHKPPPSPTQCMGCHMTGEEKIPIMPHRPMGTCTPCHKPYKKE' A
#
# COMPACT_ATOMS: atom_id res chain seq x y z
N MET A 1 -24.13 -14.38 -30.52
CA MET A 1 -22.65 -14.30 -30.66
C MET A 1 -22.13 -12.93 -30.21
N GLU A 2 -22.69 -11.82 -30.70
CA GLU A 2 -22.23 -10.46 -30.36
C GLU A 2 -22.44 -10.06 -28.88
N GLN A 3 -23.57 -10.44 -28.27
CA GLN A 3 -23.82 -10.18 -26.84
C GLN A 3 -22.82 -10.90 -25.91
N GLU A 4 -22.46 -12.14 -26.23
CA GLU A 4 -21.47 -12.91 -25.45
C GLU A 4 -20.08 -12.28 -25.52
N ILE A 5 -19.69 -11.79 -26.70
CA ILE A 5 -18.42 -11.07 -26.89
C ILE A 5 -18.39 -9.80 -26.04
N PHE A 6 -19.49 -9.03 -26.01
CA PHE A 6 -19.59 -7.84 -25.19
C PHE A 6 -19.47 -8.13 -23.68
N ILE A 7 -20.12 -9.19 -23.20
CA ILE A 7 -20.05 -9.62 -21.80
C ILE A 7 -18.62 -10.03 -21.42
N VAL A 8 -17.94 -10.77 -22.29
CA VAL A 8 -16.56 -11.21 -22.06
C VAL A 8 -15.60 -10.02 -22.01
N LEU A 9 -15.71 -9.09 -22.96
CA LEU A 9 -14.89 -7.88 -22.98
C LEU A 9 -15.11 -7.00 -21.74
N TRP A 10 -16.36 -6.81 -21.34
CA TRP A 10 -16.69 -6.04 -20.14
C TRP A 10 -16.12 -6.68 -18.88
N ARG A 11 -16.18 -8.01 -18.78
CA ARG A 11 -15.58 -8.76 -17.66
C ARG A 11 -14.08 -8.49 -17.56
N TYR A 12 -13.34 -8.61 -18.67
CA TYR A 12 -11.90 -8.34 -18.68
C TYR A 12 -11.58 -6.89 -18.36
N LEU A 13 -12.35 -5.93 -18.88
CA LEU A 13 -12.18 -4.51 -18.57
C LEU A 13 -12.33 -4.27 -17.06
N VAL A 14 -13.37 -4.84 -16.42
CA VAL A 14 -13.58 -4.70 -14.98
C VAL A 14 -12.41 -5.27 -14.18
N PHE A 15 -11.94 -6.47 -14.52
CA PHE A 15 -10.78 -7.07 -13.84
C PHE A 15 -9.51 -6.22 -14.03
N PHE A 16 -9.29 -5.68 -15.22
CA PHE A 16 -8.15 -4.83 -15.51
C PHE A 16 -8.22 -3.51 -14.74
N VAL A 17 -9.37 -2.85 -14.70
CA VAL A 17 -9.57 -1.60 -13.97
C VAL A 17 -9.38 -1.81 -12.46
N ILE A 18 -10.02 -2.83 -11.89
CA ILE A 18 -9.89 -3.12 -10.45
C ILE A 18 -8.44 -3.52 -10.12
N GLY A 19 -7.83 -4.39 -10.93
CA GLY A 19 -6.46 -4.84 -10.72
C GLY A 19 -5.44 -3.69 -10.82
N SER A 20 -5.58 -2.82 -11.82
CA SER A 20 -4.68 -1.67 -12.00
C SER A 20 -4.83 -0.62 -10.90
N LEU A 21 -6.06 -0.33 -10.46
CA LEU A 21 -6.31 0.58 -9.34
C LEU A 21 -5.76 0.02 -8.03
N GLY A 22 -6.02 -1.26 -7.74
CA GLY A 22 -5.49 -1.93 -6.55
C GLY A 22 -3.97 -1.96 -6.54
N TYR A 23 -3.35 -2.28 -7.68
CA TYR A 23 -1.89 -2.25 -7.83
C TYR A 23 -1.32 -0.86 -7.62
N SER A 24 -1.92 0.17 -8.25
CA SER A 24 -1.47 1.56 -8.14
C SER A 24 -1.50 2.04 -6.69
N PHE A 25 -2.57 1.72 -5.96
CA PHE A 25 -2.71 2.05 -4.55
C PHE A 25 -1.60 1.41 -3.70
N ILE A 26 -1.35 0.10 -3.86
CA ILE A 26 -0.29 -0.60 -3.11
C ILE A 26 1.10 -0.07 -3.46
N SER A 27 1.35 0.19 -4.75
CA SER A 27 2.66 0.66 -5.25
C SER A 27 3.01 2.09 -4.85
N SER A 28 2.02 2.87 -4.41
CA SER A 28 2.20 4.26 -3.96
C SER A 28 2.82 4.34 -2.56
N ALA A 29 2.80 3.24 -1.80
CA ALA A 29 3.38 3.20 -0.47
C ALA A 29 4.93 3.20 -0.53
N PRO A 30 5.61 4.14 0.17
CA PRO A 30 7.06 4.17 0.21
C PRO A 30 7.61 2.98 1.01
N ASN A 31 8.76 2.46 0.59
CA ASN A 31 9.49 1.46 1.37
C ASN A 31 10.06 2.07 2.66
N LEU A 32 10.30 1.25 3.67
CA LEU A 32 10.98 1.67 4.89
C LEU A 32 12.40 2.16 4.56
N ASN A 33 12.75 3.35 5.04
CA ASN A 33 14.10 3.91 4.91
C ASN A 33 15.03 3.43 6.04
N THR A 34 16.34 3.43 5.78
CA THR A 34 17.35 2.85 6.68
C THR A 34 17.66 3.67 7.94
N ALA A 35 16.82 4.64 8.29
CA ALA A 35 17.01 5.49 9.46
C ALA A 35 16.98 4.66 10.77
N PRO A 36 17.68 5.10 11.84
CA PRO A 36 17.79 4.34 13.08
C PRO A 36 16.43 3.98 13.71
N TYR A 37 15.45 4.87 13.64
CA TYR A 37 14.11 4.67 14.22
C TYR A 37 13.22 3.68 13.45
N HIS A 38 13.65 3.21 12.28
CA HIS A 38 13.00 2.12 11.56
C HIS A 38 13.74 0.78 11.71
N LYS A 39 14.91 0.76 12.39
CA LYS A 39 15.77 -0.42 12.52
C LYS A 39 15.76 -0.97 13.96
N PRO A 40 15.44 -2.25 14.16
CA PRO A 40 14.82 -3.20 13.23
C PRO A 40 13.39 -2.74 12.87
N PRO A 41 12.77 -3.30 11.80
CA PRO A 41 11.41 -2.93 11.40
C PRO A 41 10.46 -2.96 12.60
N PRO A 42 9.84 -1.83 12.98
CA PRO A 42 8.97 -1.77 14.15
C PRO A 42 7.71 -2.59 13.95
N SER A 43 7.06 -2.96 15.06
CA SER A 43 5.71 -3.52 14.99
C SER A 43 4.71 -2.50 14.43
N PRO A 44 3.59 -2.95 13.84
CA PRO A 44 2.54 -2.03 13.34
C PRO A 44 2.10 -1.01 14.40
N THR A 45 1.94 -1.43 15.66
CA THR A 45 1.57 -0.54 16.77
C THR A 45 2.61 0.56 17.00
N GLN A 46 3.90 0.23 16.90
CA GLN A 46 4.98 1.21 17.04
C GLN A 46 5.02 2.19 15.86
N CYS A 47 4.77 1.74 14.63
CA CYS A 47 4.64 2.62 13.47
C CYS A 47 3.55 3.68 13.69
N MET A 48 2.40 3.26 14.24
CA MET A 48 1.26 4.15 14.47
C MET A 48 1.49 5.15 15.61
N GLY A 49 2.45 4.89 16.50
CA GLY A 49 2.87 5.83 17.53
C GLY A 49 3.41 7.15 17.00
N CYS A 50 3.85 7.21 15.74
CA CYS A 50 4.31 8.44 15.08
C CYS A 50 3.51 8.75 13.82
N HIS A 51 3.14 7.75 13.01
CA HIS A 51 2.48 7.98 11.72
C HIS A 51 0.98 8.34 11.81
N MET A 52 0.41 8.38 13.02
CA MET A 52 -0.95 8.88 13.28
C MET A 52 -1.00 10.18 14.09
N THR A 53 0.12 10.63 14.66
CA THR A 53 0.12 11.76 15.60
C THR A 53 0.03 13.10 14.89
N GLY A 54 0.43 13.16 13.61
CA GLY A 54 0.48 14.41 12.84
C GLY A 54 1.54 15.38 13.34
N GLU A 55 2.45 14.91 14.20
CA GLU A 55 3.54 15.71 14.76
C GLU A 55 4.81 15.57 13.91
N GLU A 56 5.54 16.68 13.76
CA GLU A 56 6.76 16.80 12.96
C GLU A 56 6.61 16.46 11.45
N LYS A 57 7.70 16.53 10.68
CA LYS A 57 7.76 16.26 9.22
C LYS A 57 7.59 14.77 8.89
N ILE A 58 6.76 14.06 9.65
CA ILE A 58 6.49 12.62 9.51
C ILE A 58 5.29 12.47 8.57
N PRO A 59 5.39 11.69 7.49
CA PRO A 59 4.27 11.49 6.59
C PRO A 59 3.13 10.80 7.35
N ILE A 60 1.98 11.46 7.39
CA ILE A 60 0.76 10.88 7.95
C ILE A 60 0.35 9.67 7.14
N MET A 61 -0.18 8.64 7.81
CA MET A 61 -0.80 7.51 7.11
C MET A 61 -2.09 7.99 6.44
N PRO A 62 -2.16 8.02 5.09
CA PRO A 62 -3.31 8.56 4.37
C PRO A 62 -4.51 7.60 4.36
N HIS A 63 -4.40 6.48 5.06
CA HIS A 63 -5.42 5.44 5.14
C HIS A 63 -5.68 5.08 6.60
N ARG A 64 -6.87 4.52 6.85
CA ARG A 64 -7.27 4.03 8.18
C ARG A 64 -6.26 3.00 8.73
N PRO A 65 -6.17 2.81 10.06
CA PRO A 65 -5.34 1.78 10.62
C PRO A 65 -5.60 0.40 10.01
N MET A 66 -4.52 -0.23 9.55
CA MET A 66 -4.50 -1.59 9.02
C MET A 66 -3.70 -2.45 10.00
N GLY A 67 -4.01 -3.75 10.07
CA GLY A 67 -3.33 -4.66 10.99
C GLY A 67 -1.82 -4.80 10.70
N THR A 68 -1.40 -4.70 9.44
CA THR A 68 0.00 -4.84 9.02
C THR A 68 0.41 -3.78 8.01
N CYS A 69 1.63 -3.22 8.16
CA CYS A 69 2.16 -2.18 7.26
C CYS A 69 2.95 -2.76 6.08
N THR A 70 3.55 -3.94 6.26
CA THR A 70 4.53 -4.53 5.32
C THR A 70 3.99 -4.97 3.94
N PRO A 71 2.69 -5.27 3.73
CA PRO A 71 2.19 -5.58 2.38
C PRO A 71 2.36 -4.43 1.39
N CYS A 72 2.26 -3.19 1.86
CA CYS A 72 2.45 -1.99 1.05
C CYS A 72 3.83 -1.36 1.31
N HIS A 73 4.26 -1.28 2.57
CA HIS A 73 5.55 -0.71 2.96
C HIS A 73 6.62 -1.80 3.06
N LYS A 74 7.34 -2.07 1.97
CA LYS A 74 8.36 -3.13 2.00
C LYS A 74 9.48 -2.77 2.98
N PRO A 75 9.99 -3.76 3.74
CA PRO A 75 11.19 -3.57 4.55
C PRO A 75 12.39 -3.27 3.65
N TYR A 76 13.52 -2.93 4.26
CA TYR A 76 14.76 -2.61 3.56
C TYR A 76 15.01 -3.54 2.38
N LYS A 77 15.25 -2.96 1.20
CA LYS A 77 15.99 -3.71 0.19
C LYS A 77 17.32 -4.09 0.85
N LYS A 78 17.59 -5.38 0.98
CA LYS A 78 18.99 -5.81 0.97
C LYS A 78 19.52 -5.35 -0.39
N GLU A 79 20.56 -4.53 -0.36
CA GLU A 79 21.39 -4.32 -1.55
C GLU A 79 21.85 -5.65 -2.12
#